data_AF-A0A7L2IS35-F1
#
_entry.id   AF-A0A7L2IS35-F1
#
_cell.length_a   1.000
_cell.length_b   1.000
_cell.length_c   1.000
_cell.angle_alpha   90.00
_cell.angle_beta   90.00
_cell.angle_gamma   90.00
#
_symmetry.space_group_name_H-M   'P 1'
#
loop_
_entity.id
_entity.type
_entity.pdbx_description
1 polymer ?
#
loop_
_entity_poly.entity_id
_entity_poly.type
_entity_poly.pdbx_seq_one_letter_code
_entity_poly.pdbx_strand_id
1 'polypeptide(L)' 'SFTSSCALRSHSHLHTGEKPYSCGDCGKSFAARSSLWYQCAIHTWEKLHLCSACGK' A
#
# COMPACT_ATOMS: atom_id res chain seq x y z
N SER A 1 -7.25 0.89 -21.93
CA SER A 1 -5.80 1.11 -22.05
C SER A 1 -5.28 1.85 -20.83
N PHE A 2 -4.15 1.41 -20.28
CA PHE A 2 -3.44 2.13 -19.22
C PHE A 2 -2.45 3.12 -19.85
N THR A 3 -2.41 4.35 -19.36
CA THR A 3 -1.48 5.40 -19.81
C THR A 3 -0.13 5.35 -19.10
N SER A 4 0.00 4.52 -18.06
CA SER A 4 1.22 4.38 -17.27
C SER A 4 1.53 2.91 -16.97
N SER A 5 2.80 2.54 -17.06
CA SER A 5 3.32 1.21 -16.72
C SER A 5 3.04 0.82 -15.27
N CYS A 6 3.03 1.79 -14.35
CA CYS A 6 2.70 1.57 -12.94
C CYS A 6 1.22 1.16 -12.76
N ALA A 7 0.33 1.77 -13.53
CA ALA A 7 -1.10 1.47 -13.50
C ALA A 7 -1.39 0.10 -14.13
N LEU A 8 -0.72 -0.23 -15.25
CA LEU A 8 -0.81 -1.56 -15.87
C LEU A 8 -0.32 -2.66 -14.92
N ARG A 9 0.82 -2.46 -14.25
CA ARG A 9 1.37 -3.43 -13.29
C ARG A 9 0.45 -3.63 -12.09
N SER A 10 -0.09 -2.55 -11.52
CA SER A 10 -1.04 -2.62 -10.41
C SER A 10 -2.33 -3.33 -10.81
N HIS A 11 -2.79 -3.14 -12.04
CA HIS A 11 -3.93 -3.87 -12.57
C HIS A 11 -3.64 -5.36 -12.78
N SER A 12 -2.45 -5.71 -13.27
CA SER A 12 -2.05 -7.11 -13.49
C SER A 12 -2.12 -7.95 -12.22
N HIS A 13 -1.78 -7.36 -11.07
CA HIS A 13 -1.88 -8.00 -9.75
C HIS A 13 -3.32 -8.42 -9.38
N LEU A 14 -4.35 -7.81 -9.97
CA LEU A 14 -5.74 -8.21 -9.75
C LEU A 14 -6.07 -9.53 -10.46
N HIS A 15 -5.43 -9.79 -11.60
CA HIS A 15 -5.62 -11.04 -12.37
C HIS A 15 -4.81 -12.19 -11.78
N THR A 16 -3.59 -11.92 -11.32
CA THR A 16 -2.71 -12.95 -10.74
C THR A 16 -3.00 -13.21 -9.25
N GLY A 17 -3.71 -12.30 -8.59
CA GLY A 17 -3.90 -12.32 -7.14
C GLY A 17 -2.63 -12.00 -6.34
N GLU A 18 -1.53 -11.68 -7.02
CA GLU A 18 -0.28 -11.30 -6.37
C GLU A 18 -0.44 -9.97 -5.64
N LYS A 19 -0.12 -9.97 -4.36
CA LYS A 19 -0.19 -8.79 -3.51
C LYS A 19 1.17 -8.58 -2.87
N PRO A 20 2.13 -7.97 -3.60
CA PRO A 20 3.52 -7.88 -3.14
C PRO A 20 3.70 -6.96 -1.93
N TYR A 21 2.70 -6.14 -1.60
CA TYR A 21 2.76 -5.20 -0.49
C TYR A 21 1.99 -5.75 0.71
N SER A 22 2.68 -6.29 1.70
CA SER A 22 2.07 -6.79 2.93
C SER A 22 2.21 -5.80 4.09
N CYS A 23 1.18 -5.73 4.92
CA CYS A 23 1.18 -5.00 6.18
C CYS A 23 1.91 -5.82 7.24
N GLY A 24 2.89 -5.21 7.90
CA GLY A 24 3.66 -5.86 8.98
C GLY A 24 2.84 -6.13 10.25
N ASP A 25 1.86 -5.27 10.56
CA ASP A 25 1.08 -5.36 11.79
C ASP A 25 -0.01 -6.44 11.76
N CYS A 26 -0.70 -6.62 10.62
CA CYS A 26 -1.83 -7.54 10.51
C CYS A 26 -1.68 -8.58 9.38
N GLY A 27 -0.60 -8.55 8.62
CA GLY A 27 -0.34 -9.49 7.52
C GLY A 27 -1.22 -9.29 6.28
N LYS A 28 -2.09 -8.27 6.23
CA LYS A 28 -2.93 -7.98 5.06
C LYS A 28 -2.07 -7.56 3.86
N SER A 29 -2.35 -8.13 2.69
CA SER A 29 -1.62 -7.82 1.46
C SER A 29 -2.41 -6.95 0.48
N PHE A 30 -1.70 -6.12 -0.27
CA PHE A 30 -2.21 -5.13 -1.22
C PHE A 30 -1.48 -5.23 -2.56
N ALA A 31 -2.19 -4.88 -3.64
CA ALA A 31 -1.64 -4.83 -5.00
C ALA A 31 -0.87 -3.53 -5.30
N ALA A 32 -1.09 -2.47 -4.51
CA ALA A 32 -0.48 -1.16 -4.72
C ALA A 32 0.10 -0.59 -3.41
N ARG A 33 1.23 0.11 -3.53
CA ARG A 33 1.91 0.77 -2.40
C ARG A 33 1.04 1.85 -1.75
N SER A 34 0.27 2.62 -2.52
CA SER A 34 -0.64 3.63 -1.99
C SER A 34 -1.77 3.02 -1.14
N SER A 35 -2.27 1.85 -1.53
CA SER A 35 -3.26 1.09 -0.76
C SER A 35 -2.68 0.55 0.54
N LEU A 36 -1.45 0.00 0.51
CA LEU A 36 -0.74 -0.40 1.73
C LEU A 36 -0.49 0.81 2.64
N TRP A 37 -0.09 1.96 2.08
CA TRP A 37 0.14 3.19 2.84
C TRP A 37 -1.12 3.65 3.56
N TYR A 38 -2.26 3.77 2.86
CA TYR A 38 -3.54 4.12 3.48
C TYR A 38 -4.01 3.06 4.47
N GLN A 39 -3.75 1.77 4.23
CA GLN A 39 -4.04 0.73 5.23
C GLN A 39 -3.18 0.93 6.48
N CYS A 40 -1.86 1.02 6.33
CA CYS A 40 -0.97 1.25 7.46
C CYS A 40 -1.36 2.51 8.21
N ALA A 41 -1.85 3.55 7.50
CA ALA A 41 -2.42 4.76 8.08
C ALA A 41 -3.48 4.47 9.15
N ILE A 42 -4.33 3.44 8.99
CA ILE A 42 -5.36 3.08 9.98
C ILE A 42 -4.80 2.37 11.22
N HIS A 43 -3.75 1.55 11.07
CA HIS A 43 -3.00 1.01 12.21
C HIS A 43 -2.33 2.15 12.95
N THR A 44 -1.78 3.08 12.17
CA THR A 44 -1.34 4.36 12.68
C THR A 44 -2.49 5.33 12.98
N TRP A 45 -3.80 5.06 12.99
CA TRP A 45 -4.71 5.98 13.69
C TRP A 45 -4.52 5.88 15.23
N GLU A 46 -3.70 4.90 15.67
CA GLU A 46 -2.96 4.89 16.94
C GLU A 46 -1.53 5.53 16.88
N LYS A 47 -1.02 5.89 15.69
CA LYS A 47 0.38 6.31 15.41
C LYS A 47 0.54 7.28 14.20
N LEU A 48 -0.40 8.21 13.95
CA LEU A 48 -0.46 9.12 12.78
C LEU A 48 -0.12 10.56 13.18
N HIS A 49 0.70 10.72 14.22
CA HIS A 49 1.38 11.97 14.49
C HIS A 49 2.90 11.82 14.33
N LEU A 50 3.38 11.10 13.30
CA LEU A 50 4.82 11.12 13.04
C LEU A 50 5.19 10.88 11.57
N CYS A 51 5.51 11.97 10.86
CA CYS A 51 6.27 11.95 9.62
C CYS A 51 7.59 11.19 9.85
N SER A 52 7.84 10.08 9.15
CA SER A 52 9.12 9.35 9.26
C SER A 52 10.28 10.00 8.49
N ALA A 53 10.06 11.08 7.75
CA ALA A 53 11.11 11.92 7.17
C ALA A 53 11.43 13.18 8.01
N CYS A 54 10.59 13.49 9.01
CA CYS A 54 10.62 14.79 9.73
C CYS A 54 10.37 14.70 11.24
N GLY A 55 9.94 13.56 11.79
CA GLY A 55 9.54 13.43 13.18
C GLY A 55 8.41 14.36 13.64
N LYS A 56 7.47 14.73 12.75
CA LYS A 56 6.30 15.57 13.06
C LYS A 56 5.02 15.02 12.46
#